data_AF-A0A7S2NB17-F1
#
_entry.id   AF-A0A7S2NB17-F1
#
_cell.length_a   1.000
_cell.length_b   1.000
_cell.length_c   1.000
_cell.angle_alpha   90.00
_cell.angle_beta   90.00
_cell.angle_gamma   90.00
#
_symmetry.space_group_name_H-M   'P 1'
#
loop_
_entity.id
_entity.type
_entity.pdbx_description
1 polymer ?
#
loop_
_entity_poly.entity_id
_entity_poly.type
_entity_poly.pdbx_seq_one_letter_code
_entity_poly.pdbx_strand_id
1 'polypeptide(L)'
;CGYTKDPGKCVLHEDGAVVNTCVARPDDGPAAVDECVDRAWSGDGYMGRQVLERLLAGRMKMAHVVAGTVFVHAGVTHGALTNYGIRSIEELNTRAREAILEHRRHDFVLRSQDEDGPAWTRQFKHCDVRDVRCCLQVKSVLNILGAKRMVKGHDPHQDGEAEALCRGTLIHTDTLMSVGFTKNRTKSERHLMAFETSTEGDDAWFVYPMRAAGERCKVVK
;
A
#
# COMPACT_ATOMS: atom_id res chain seq x y z
N CYS A 1 -23.59 15.70 5.43
CA CYS A 1 -22.21 15.99 5.01
C CYS A 1 -21.83 17.42 5.46
N GLY A 2 -20.87 17.78 6.35
CA GLY A 2 -19.83 17.06 7.13
C GLY A 2 -18.53 17.85 7.48
N TYR A 3 -17.44 17.74 6.68
CA TYR A 3 -16.09 18.34 6.94
C TYR A 3 -16.05 19.88 7.12
N THR A 4 -14.88 20.39 7.51
CA THR A 4 -14.49 21.81 7.66
C THR A 4 -13.10 22.05 7.02
N LYS A 5 -12.73 23.31 6.72
CA LYS A 5 -11.34 23.68 6.34
C LYS A 5 -10.37 23.65 7.52
N ASP A 6 -10.89 23.58 8.73
CA ASP A 6 -10.20 23.69 10.02
C ASP A 6 -10.55 22.45 10.87
N PRO A 7 -9.66 21.44 10.96
CA PRO A 7 -9.92 20.21 11.71
C PRO A 7 -10.18 20.42 13.21
N GLY A 8 -9.73 21.54 13.79
CA GLY A 8 -9.98 21.89 15.19
C GLY A 8 -11.45 22.22 15.49
N LYS A 9 -12.30 22.30 14.46
CA LYS A 9 -13.75 22.55 14.56
C LYS A 9 -14.61 21.33 14.23
N CYS A 10 -14.01 20.14 14.08
CA CYS A 10 -14.76 18.88 14.01
C CYS A 10 -15.28 18.51 15.41
N VAL A 11 -16.55 18.86 15.70
CA VAL A 11 -17.23 18.41 16.92
C VAL A 11 -17.72 16.97 16.74
N LEU A 12 -17.37 16.08 17.66
CA LEU A 12 -17.95 14.73 17.74
C LEU A 12 -19.35 14.82 18.34
N HIS A 13 -20.35 14.28 17.66
CA HIS A 13 -21.67 14.03 18.24
C HIS A 13 -21.68 12.64 18.88
N GLU A 14 -22.05 12.55 20.16
CA GLU A 14 -21.98 11.33 20.96
C GLU A 14 -23.20 10.39 20.81
N ASP A 15 -24.03 10.57 19.78
CA ASP A 15 -25.31 9.86 19.57
C ASP A 15 -25.16 8.39 19.11
N GLY A 16 -24.31 7.61 19.79
CA GLY A 16 -24.31 6.14 19.86
C GLY A 16 -24.01 5.33 18.60
N ALA A 17 -24.11 5.92 17.40
CA ALA A 17 -23.96 5.27 16.11
C ALA A 17 -22.83 5.93 15.30
N VAL A 18 -22.01 5.11 14.62
CA VAL A 18 -20.79 5.58 13.94
C VAL A 18 -21.12 6.26 12.61
N VAL A 19 -21.42 7.56 12.65
CA VAL A 19 -21.68 8.39 11.45
C VAL A 19 -20.42 9.16 11.02
N ASN A 20 -19.68 8.61 10.06
CA ASN A 20 -18.52 9.28 9.46
C ASN A 20 -18.98 10.34 8.44
N THR A 21 -18.71 11.63 8.67
CA THR A 21 -19.39 12.73 7.95
C THR A 21 -18.41 13.70 7.24
N CYS A 22 -18.30 13.67 5.89
CA CYS A 22 -17.49 14.56 5.01
C CYS A 22 -18.38 15.67 4.34
N VAL A 23 -17.93 16.80 3.75
CA VAL A 23 -18.82 18.01 3.55
C VAL A 23 -19.63 18.18 2.23
N ALA A 24 -20.81 18.84 2.35
CA ALA A 24 -21.56 19.53 1.30
C ALA A 24 -21.69 21.04 1.64
N ARG A 25 -21.98 21.91 0.67
CA ARG A 25 -22.04 23.38 0.89
C ARG A 25 -23.28 23.78 1.71
N PRO A 26 -23.27 24.94 2.40
CA PRO A 26 -24.40 25.39 3.24
C PRO A 26 -25.75 25.45 2.51
N ASP A 27 -25.70 25.74 1.21
CA ASP A 27 -26.87 26.08 0.39
C ASP A 27 -27.37 24.89 -0.47
N ASP A 28 -26.55 23.84 -0.63
CA ASP A 28 -26.76 22.75 -1.61
C ASP A 28 -27.39 21.47 -0.99
N GLY A 29 -27.65 21.45 0.33
CA GLY A 29 -28.23 20.29 1.02
C GLY A 29 -27.27 19.10 1.22
N PRO A 30 -27.78 17.91 1.61
CA PRO A 30 -26.94 16.75 1.88
C PRO A 30 -26.52 16.01 0.58
N ALA A 31 -25.31 16.29 0.10
CA ALA A 31 -24.68 15.53 -0.98
C ALA A 31 -24.58 14.02 -0.67
N ALA A 32 -24.56 13.20 -1.72
CA ALA A 32 -24.48 11.75 -1.66
C ALA A 32 -23.12 11.25 -1.12
N VAL A 33 -23.07 9.99 -0.68
CA VAL A 33 -21.84 9.39 -0.13
C VAL A 33 -20.71 9.41 -1.16
N ASP A 34 -20.99 9.01 -2.40
CA ASP A 34 -19.99 8.94 -3.47
C ASP A 34 -19.47 10.35 -3.85
N GLU A 35 -20.36 11.36 -3.87
CA GLU A 35 -19.96 12.77 -4.05
C GLU A 35 -19.07 13.27 -2.91
N CYS A 36 -19.42 12.94 -1.65
CA CYS A 36 -18.62 13.27 -0.47
C CYS A 36 -17.27 12.49 -0.45
N VAL A 37 -17.15 11.35 -1.14
CA VAL A 37 -15.89 10.59 -1.36
C VAL A 37 -15.05 11.22 -2.47
N ASP A 38 -15.60 11.42 -3.66
CA ASP A 38 -14.91 12.07 -4.79
C ASP A 38 -14.41 13.46 -4.40
N ARG A 39 -15.20 14.20 -3.61
CA ARG A 39 -14.80 15.51 -3.07
C ARG A 39 -13.71 15.44 -1.99
N ALA A 40 -13.56 14.32 -1.29
CA ALA A 40 -12.45 14.12 -0.36
C ALA A 40 -11.14 13.83 -1.09
N TRP A 41 -11.20 13.09 -2.21
CA TRP A 41 -10.04 12.66 -3.00
C TRP A 41 -9.68 13.58 -4.18
N SER A 42 -10.49 14.60 -4.50
CA SER A 42 -10.10 15.66 -5.46
C SER A 42 -8.80 16.36 -5.02
N GLY A 43 -8.04 16.91 -5.97
CA GLY A 43 -6.72 17.50 -5.69
C GLY A 43 -6.74 18.68 -4.70
N ASP A 44 -7.87 19.38 -4.59
CA ASP A 44 -8.13 20.42 -3.59
C ASP A 44 -8.89 19.93 -2.34
N GLY A 45 -9.40 18.70 -2.37
CA GLY A 45 -10.03 17.98 -1.27
C GLY A 45 -9.05 17.54 -0.18
N TYR A 46 -9.55 17.16 1.00
CA TYR A 46 -8.70 16.95 2.18
C TYR A 46 -7.70 15.78 2.06
N MET A 47 -8.10 14.68 1.39
CA MET A 47 -7.23 13.52 1.16
C MET A 47 -6.32 13.74 -0.05
N GLY A 48 -6.89 14.18 -1.17
CA GLY A 48 -6.13 14.43 -2.41
C GLY A 48 -5.05 15.50 -2.23
N ARG A 49 -5.35 16.59 -1.51
CA ARG A 49 -4.36 17.63 -1.20
C ARG A 49 -3.22 17.11 -0.34
N GLN A 50 -3.49 16.33 0.72
CA GLN A 50 -2.42 15.75 1.55
C GLN A 50 -1.55 14.77 0.76
N VAL A 51 -2.13 14.00 -0.18
CA VAL A 51 -1.37 13.15 -1.11
C VAL A 51 -0.46 14.02 -1.98
N LEU A 52 -0.97 15.08 -2.58
CA LEU A 52 -0.18 16.01 -3.41
C LEU A 52 0.90 16.75 -2.62
N GLU A 53 0.61 17.26 -1.42
CA GLU A 53 1.59 17.93 -0.54
C GLU A 53 2.72 16.99 -0.12
N ARG A 54 2.42 15.72 0.18
CA ARG A 54 3.43 14.71 0.51
C ARG A 54 4.23 14.29 -0.72
N LEU A 55 3.60 14.14 -1.89
CA LEU A 55 4.24 13.80 -3.16
C LEU A 55 5.20 14.91 -3.63
N LEU A 56 4.75 16.17 -3.60
CA LEU A 56 5.57 17.34 -3.94
C LEU A 56 6.75 17.52 -2.99
N ALA A 57 6.57 17.20 -1.71
CA ALA A 57 7.63 17.19 -0.71
C ALA A 57 8.49 15.90 -0.68
N GLY A 58 8.34 14.98 -1.66
CA GLY A 58 9.11 13.73 -1.73
C GLY A 58 8.84 12.70 -0.62
N ARG A 59 7.82 12.97 0.23
CA ARG A 59 7.39 12.15 1.39
C ARG A 59 6.31 11.13 1.05
N MET A 60 5.87 11.08 -0.21
CA MET A 60 5.04 10.00 -0.76
C MET A 60 5.67 9.51 -2.06
N LYS A 61 5.75 8.19 -2.22
CA LYS A 61 6.47 7.47 -3.28
C LYS A 61 5.65 6.26 -3.71
N MET A 62 5.80 5.82 -4.94
CA MET A 62 5.20 4.57 -5.45
C MET A 62 5.94 3.34 -4.90
N ALA A 63 7.27 3.45 -4.76
CA ALA A 63 8.10 2.46 -4.11
C ALA A 63 9.26 3.11 -3.34
N HIS A 64 9.79 2.44 -2.32
CA HIS A 64 10.90 2.94 -1.51
C HIS A 64 11.90 1.83 -1.21
N VAL A 65 13.21 2.11 -1.37
CA VAL A 65 14.29 1.22 -0.95
C VAL A 65 14.87 1.67 0.39
N VAL A 66 15.00 0.74 1.34
CA VAL A 66 15.79 0.87 2.57
C VAL A 66 16.27 -0.52 2.99
N ALA A 67 17.47 -0.65 3.58
CA ALA A 67 18.06 -1.95 3.97
C ALA A 67 18.06 -3.00 2.84
N GLY A 68 18.31 -2.58 1.59
CA GLY A 68 18.22 -3.45 0.41
C GLY A 68 16.83 -4.05 0.15
N THR A 69 15.77 -3.51 0.74
CA THR A 69 14.39 -4.00 0.63
C THR A 69 13.53 -2.97 -0.10
N VAL A 70 12.86 -3.40 -1.17
CA VAL A 70 11.90 -2.58 -1.93
C VAL A 70 10.51 -2.71 -1.31
N PHE A 71 9.97 -1.62 -0.78
CA PHE A 71 8.59 -1.53 -0.32
C PHE A 71 7.73 -0.91 -1.43
N VAL A 72 6.65 -1.58 -1.85
CA VAL A 72 5.76 -1.17 -2.95
C VAL A 72 4.35 -1.69 -2.69
N HIS A 73 3.29 -1.07 -3.24
CA HIS A 73 1.92 -1.49 -2.88
C HIS A 73 1.59 -2.91 -3.38
N ALA A 74 1.68 -3.15 -4.68
CA ALA A 74 1.30 -4.42 -5.32
C ALA A 74 2.48 -5.22 -5.91
N GLY A 75 3.64 -4.58 -6.10
CA GLY A 75 4.87 -5.24 -6.56
C GLY A 75 5.62 -4.42 -7.61
N VAL A 76 6.73 -4.93 -8.10
CA VAL A 76 7.31 -4.49 -9.39
C VAL A 76 7.48 -5.74 -10.24
N THR A 77 6.89 -5.78 -11.43
CA THR A 77 6.92 -6.95 -12.31
C THR A 77 8.12 -6.90 -13.25
N HIS A 78 8.42 -8.01 -13.92
CA HIS A 78 9.41 -8.00 -15.00
C HIS A 78 8.94 -7.11 -16.18
N GLY A 79 7.64 -7.12 -16.48
CA GLY A 79 7.06 -6.29 -17.53
C GLY A 79 7.10 -4.79 -17.22
N ALA A 80 7.02 -4.38 -15.96
CA ALA A 80 7.28 -2.99 -15.54
C ALA A 80 8.68 -2.51 -15.99
N LEU A 81 9.68 -3.40 -15.91
CA LEU A 81 11.07 -3.11 -16.29
C LEU A 81 11.31 -3.19 -17.80
N THR A 82 10.65 -4.13 -18.51
CA THR A 82 10.87 -4.33 -19.96
C THR A 82 9.92 -3.56 -20.86
N ASN A 83 8.63 -3.55 -20.56
CA ASN A 83 7.58 -2.97 -21.40
C ASN A 83 7.53 -1.45 -21.26
N TYR A 84 7.82 -0.95 -20.04
CA TYR A 84 7.79 0.48 -19.71
C TYR A 84 9.17 1.08 -19.42
N GLY A 85 10.23 0.28 -19.58
CA GLY A 85 11.64 0.71 -19.59
C GLY A 85 12.29 0.99 -18.24
N ILE A 86 11.58 0.79 -17.12
CA ILE A 86 12.04 1.13 -15.77
C ILE A 86 13.32 0.36 -15.40
N ARG A 87 14.35 1.08 -14.94
CA ARG A 87 15.63 0.54 -14.46
C ARG A 87 15.89 0.80 -12.98
N SER A 88 15.24 1.81 -12.39
CA SER A 88 15.43 2.21 -11.00
C SER A 88 14.11 2.51 -10.27
N ILE A 89 14.15 2.50 -8.94
CA ILE A 89 13.01 2.95 -8.11
C ILE A 89 12.81 4.47 -8.22
N GLU A 90 13.88 5.20 -8.53
CA GLU A 90 13.89 6.63 -8.78
C GLU A 90 13.11 6.98 -10.06
N GLU A 91 13.30 6.23 -11.15
CA GLU A 91 12.50 6.33 -12.38
C GLU A 91 11.02 5.97 -12.13
N LEU A 92 10.76 4.88 -11.40
CA LEU A 92 9.40 4.45 -11.08
C LEU A 92 8.64 5.52 -10.28
N ASN A 93 9.32 6.15 -9.32
CA ASN A 93 8.78 7.25 -8.52
C ASN A 93 8.61 8.54 -9.33
N THR A 94 9.55 8.85 -10.23
CA THR A 94 9.48 10.01 -11.12
C THR A 94 8.26 9.90 -12.03
N ARG A 95 8.11 8.76 -12.72
CA ARG A 95 6.96 8.48 -13.59
C ARG A 95 5.64 8.49 -12.83
N ALA A 96 5.58 7.93 -11.62
CA ALA A 96 4.38 7.99 -10.78
C ALA A 96 4.04 9.42 -10.34
N ARG A 97 5.03 10.24 -10.00
CA ARG A 97 4.85 11.66 -9.65
C ARG A 97 4.32 12.44 -10.85
N GLU A 98 4.92 12.28 -12.03
CA GLU A 98 4.46 12.91 -13.26
C GLU A 98 3.02 12.48 -13.60
N ALA A 99 2.73 11.18 -13.61
CA ALA A 99 1.40 10.66 -13.96
C ALA A 99 0.29 11.18 -13.03
N ILE A 100 0.60 11.44 -11.74
CA ILE A 100 -0.35 12.08 -10.81
C ILE A 100 -0.52 13.57 -11.13
N LEU A 101 0.58 14.32 -11.28
CA LEU A 101 0.57 15.77 -11.49
C LEU A 101 0.01 16.18 -12.87
N GLU A 102 0.27 15.38 -13.90
CA GLU A 102 -0.20 15.54 -15.28
C GLU A 102 -1.54 14.83 -15.53
N HIS A 103 -2.12 14.23 -14.48
CA HIS A 103 -3.39 13.50 -14.49
C HIS A 103 -3.48 12.37 -15.54
N ARG A 104 -2.36 11.73 -15.87
CA ARG A 104 -2.26 10.58 -16.79
C ARG A 104 -2.81 9.30 -16.15
N ARG A 105 -4.12 9.27 -15.89
CA ARG A 105 -4.86 8.15 -15.25
C ARG A 105 -4.70 6.79 -15.94
N HIS A 106 -4.29 6.76 -17.20
CA HIS A 106 -4.06 5.55 -17.99
C HIS A 106 -2.59 5.07 -18.00
N ASP A 107 -1.66 5.77 -17.34
CA ASP A 107 -0.30 5.28 -17.16
C ASP A 107 -0.29 4.02 -16.27
N PHE A 108 0.57 3.05 -16.59
CA PHE A 108 0.62 1.75 -15.91
C PHE A 108 0.84 1.86 -14.39
N VAL A 109 1.53 2.93 -13.94
CA VAL A 109 1.74 3.20 -12.51
C VAL A 109 0.46 3.54 -11.73
N LEU A 110 -0.63 3.91 -12.41
CA LEU A 110 -1.93 4.25 -11.81
C LEU A 110 -3.09 3.35 -12.27
N ARG A 111 -2.99 2.74 -13.46
CA ARG A 111 -4.07 2.00 -14.13
C ARG A 111 -4.39 0.67 -13.43
N SER A 112 -5.63 0.52 -12.95
CA SER A 112 -6.08 -0.67 -12.20
C SER A 112 -6.31 -1.94 -13.01
N GLN A 113 -6.27 -1.83 -14.34
CA GLN A 113 -6.34 -2.95 -15.30
C GLN A 113 -4.96 -3.36 -15.82
N ASP A 114 -3.88 -2.82 -15.25
CA ASP A 114 -2.52 -3.08 -15.71
C ASP A 114 -1.86 -4.21 -14.91
N GLU A 115 -1.59 -5.33 -15.58
CA GLU A 115 -0.94 -6.48 -14.92
C GLU A 115 0.50 -6.19 -14.49
N ASP A 116 1.15 -5.17 -15.05
CA ASP A 116 2.49 -4.70 -14.66
C ASP A 116 2.45 -3.50 -13.70
N GLY A 117 1.26 -2.98 -13.37
CA GLY A 117 1.10 -1.77 -12.57
C GLY A 117 1.53 -1.93 -11.11
N PRO A 118 2.52 -1.17 -10.59
CA PRO A 118 3.01 -1.31 -9.20
C PRO A 118 1.98 -1.03 -8.10
N ALA A 119 0.85 -0.39 -8.44
CA ALA A 119 -0.28 -0.16 -7.55
C ALA A 119 -1.38 -1.24 -7.62
N TRP A 120 -1.38 -2.11 -8.64
CA TRP A 120 -2.53 -2.97 -8.97
C TRP A 120 -2.21 -4.38 -9.48
N THR A 121 -0.93 -4.69 -9.76
CA THR A 121 -0.53 -6.01 -10.25
C THR A 121 -0.93 -7.13 -9.29
N ARG A 122 -1.37 -8.25 -9.86
CA ARG A 122 -1.63 -9.50 -9.14
C ARG A 122 -0.77 -10.66 -9.64
N GLN A 123 0.28 -10.39 -10.42
CA GLN A 123 1.21 -11.43 -10.89
C GLN A 123 1.82 -12.22 -9.72
N PHE A 124 2.06 -11.57 -8.58
CA PHE A 124 2.62 -12.22 -7.39
C PHE A 124 1.57 -12.91 -6.48
N LYS A 125 0.27 -12.70 -6.70
CA LYS A 125 -0.82 -13.17 -5.83
C LYS A 125 -0.81 -14.68 -5.58
N HIS A 126 -0.44 -15.44 -6.60
CA HIS A 126 -0.55 -16.90 -6.65
C HIS A 126 0.81 -17.61 -6.57
N CYS A 127 1.88 -16.88 -6.21
CA CYS A 127 3.17 -17.49 -5.91
C CYS A 127 3.09 -18.30 -4.61
N ASP A 128 3.69 -19.49 -4.61
CA ASP A 128 3.92 -20.27 -3.39
C ASP A 128 5.43 -20.56 -3.21
N VAL A 129 5.81 -21.16 -2.08
CA VAL A 129 7.22 -21.50 -1.77
C VAL A 129 7.87 -22.53 -2.71
N ARG A 130 7.11 -23.07 -3.69
CA ARG A 130 7.55 -24.05 -4.69
C ARG A 130 7.51 -23.50 -6.13
N ASP A 131 6.87 -22.36 -6.41
CA ASP A 131 6.86 -21.77 -7.75
C ASP A 131 8.22 -21.13 -8.10
N VAL A 132 9.10 -21.99 -8.61
CA VAL A 132 10.42 -21.63 -9.15
C VAL A 132 10.32 -20.50 -10.19
N ARG A 133 9.24 -20.39 -10.97
CA ARG A 133 9.11 -19.36 -12.00
C ARG A 133 8.87 -17.99 -11.37
N CYS A 134 7.94 -17.89 -10.42
CA CYS A 134 7.74 -16.66 -9.65
C CYS A 134 9.03 -16.25 -8.93
N CYS A 135 9.71 -17.18 -8.25
CA CYS A 135 10.95 -16.87 -7.55
C CYS A 135 12.09 -16.42 -8.47
N LEU A 136 12.18 -16.95 -9.70
CA LEU A 136 13.12 -16.46 -10.72
C LEU A 136 12.73 -15.07 -11.25
N GLN A 137 11.44 -14.77 -11.44
CA GLN A 137 10.96 -13.45 -11.83
C GLN A 137 11.25 -12.40 -10.75
N VAL A 138 10.91 -12.68 -9.49
CA VAL A 138 11.23 -11.85 -8.32
C VAL A 138 12.73 -11.58 -8.25
N LYS A 139 13.56 -12.61 -8.35
CA LYS A 139 15.02 -12.46 -8.34
C LYS A 139 15.54 -11.63 -9.51
N SER A 140 14.98 -11.78 -10.71
CA SER A 140 15.34 -10.98 -11.88
C SER A 140 15.04 -9.48 -11.66
N VAL A 141 13.84 -9.17 -11.16
CA VAL A 141 13.43 -7.80 -10.79
C VAL A 141 14.37 -7.22 -9.73
N LEU A 142 14.63 -7.97 -8.65
CA LEU A 142 15.47 -7.52 -7.54
C LEU A 142 16.92 -7.29 -7.96
N ASN A 143 17.48 -8.14 -8.82
CA ASN A 143 18.82 -7.94 -9.40
C ASN A 143 18.91 -6.61 -10.18
N ILE A 144 17.89 -6.28 -11.00
CA ILE A 144 17.85 -5.03 -11.79
C ILE A 144 17.72 -3.81 -10.87
N LEU A 145 16.91 -3.91 -9.82
CA LEU A 145 16.68 -2.84 -8.85
C LEU A 145 17.76 -2.75 -7.74
N GLY A 146 18.82 -3.56 -7.80
CA GLY A 146 19.92 -3.54 -6.82
C GLY A 146 19.52 -3.96 -5.40
N ALA A 147 18.51 -4.81 -5.24
CA ALA A 147 17.87 -5.11 -3.96
C ALA A 147 17.93 -6.61 -3.57
N LYS A 148 17.78 -6.89 -2.27
CA LYS A 148 17.70 -8.23 -1.68
C LYS A 148 16.25 -8.77 -1.60
N ARG A 149 15.27 -7.91 -1.31
CA ARG A 149 13.89 -8.31 -0.97
C ARG A 149 12.84 -7.36 -1.56
N MET A 150 11.64 -7.88 -1.84
CA MET A 150 10.45 -7.09 -2.21
C MET A 150 9.34 -7.31 -1.16
N VAL A 151 8.84 -6.23 -0.58
CA VAL A 151 7.70 -6.20 0.36
C VAL A 151 6.50 -5.60 -0.35
N LYS A 152 5.39 -6.36 -0.44
CA LYS A 152 4.12 -5.93 -1.04
C LYS A 152 2.89 -6.31 -0.22
N GLY A 153 1.85 -5.50 -0.35
CA GLY A 153 0.49 -5.83 0.11
C GLY A 153 -0.40 -6.27 -1.06
N HIS A 154 -1.57 -5.63 -1.17
CA HIS A 154 -2.54 -5.67 -2.29
C HIS A 154 -3.30 -6.99 -2.52
N ASP A 155 -2.73 -8.11 -2.10
CA ASP A 155 -3.31 -9.45 -2.15
C ASP A 155 -3.55 -9.96 -0.73
N PRO A 156 -4.76 -9.79 -0.16
CA PRO A 156 -5.00 -10.11 1.25
C PRO A 156 -4.97 -11.61 1.57
N HIS A 157 -4.24 -11.98 2.62
CA HIS A 157 -4.10 -13.35 3.11
C HIS A 157 -5.25 -13.73 4.04
N GLN A 158 -5.94 -14.85 3.77
CA GLN A 158 -7.23 -15.17 4.40
C GLN A 158 -7.15 -15.52 5.90
N ASP A 159 -6.00 -15.99 6.36
CA ASP A 159 -5.70 -16.27 7.77
C ASP A 159 -5.30 -15.01 8.58
N GLY A 160 -4.96 -13.92 7.89
CA GLY A 160 -4.43 -12.69 8.51
C GLY A 160 -2.95 -12.76 8.86
N GLU A 161 -2.19 -13.64 8.22
CA GLU A 161 -0.75 -13.77 8.38
C GLU A 161 0.01 -13.08 7.23
N ALA A 162 1.24 -12.68 7.51
CA ALA A 162 2.23 -12.25 6.54
C ALA A 162 3.10 -13.46 6.14
N GLU A 163 3.43 -13.58 4.85
CA GLU A 163 4.13 -14.73 4.29
C GLU A 163 5.51 -14.35 3.74
N ALA A 164 6.50 -15.21 4.00
CA ALA A 164 7.83 -15.15 3.42
C ALA A 164 7.93 -16.18 2.29
N LEU A 165 8.02 -15.69 1.06
CA LEU A 165 8.12 -16.47 -0.18
C LEU A 165 9.54 -16.40 -0.75
N CYS A 166 9.88 -17.42 -1.55
CA CYS A 166 11.13 -17.45 -2.32
C CYS A 166 12.41 -17.27 -1.47
N ARG A 167 12.43 -17.85 -0.25
CA ARG A 167 13.51 -17.70 0.76
C ARG A 167 13.71 -16.25 1.19
N GLY A 168 12.65 -15.66 1.75
CA GLY A 168 12.60 -14.28 2.21
C GLY A 168 12.77 -13.18 1.14
N THR A 169 12.84 -13.50 -0.15
CA THR A 169 13.04 -12.50 -1.21
C THR A 169 11.74 -11.84 -1.69
N LEU A 170 10.60 -12.52 -1.55
CA LEU A 170 9.26 -11.93 -1.72
C LEU A 170 8.53 -12.00 -0.39
N ILE A 171 7.99 -10.87 0.07
CA ILE A 171 7.32 -10.74 1.36
C ILE A 171 5.91 -10.21 1.13
N HIS A 172 4.91 -10.97 1.54
CA HIS A 172 3.50 -10.59 1.48
C HIS A 172 3.02 -10.08 2.84
N THR A 173 2.45 -8.87 2.88
CA THR A 173 2.12 -8.15 4.14
C THR A 173 0.68 -7.67 4.26
N ASP A 174 -0.21 -8.03 3.31
CA ASP A 174 -1.63 -7.68 3.39
C ASP A 174 -2.38 -8.69 4.29
N THR A 175 -2.30 -8.44 5.59
CA THR A 175 -2.83 -9.31 6.66
C THR A 175 -4.33 -9.13 6.89
N LEU A 176 -5.12 -8.58 5.95
CA LEU A 176 -6.51 -8.15 6.20
C LEU A 176 -6.68 -7.14 7.36
N MET A 177 -5.65 -6.35 7.71
CA MET A 177 -5.66 -5.47 8.89
C MET A 177 -6.76 -4.40 8.91
N SER A 178 -7.46 -4.15 7.80
CA SER A 178 -8.58 -3.20 7.73
C SER A 178 -9.87 -3.77 8.32
N VAL A 179 -10.55 -2.99 9.17
CA VAL A 179 -11.92 -3.28 9.64
C VAL A 179 -12.90 -3.47 8.47
N GLY A 180 -12.62 -2.88 7.30
CA GLY A 180 -13.39 -3.11 6.08
C GLY A 180 -13.44 -4.59 5.67
N PHE A 181 -12.39 -5.36 5.93
CA PHE A 181 -12.35 -6.81 5.73
C PHE A 181 -12.85 -7.59 6.94
N THR A 182 -12.35 -7.31 8.15
CA THR A 182 -12.65 -8.13 9.33
C THR A 182 -14.06 -7.94 9.89
N LYS A 183 -14.72 -6.81 9.55
CA LYS A 183 -15.96 -6.29 10.15
C LYS A 183 -15.91 -6.15 11.69
N ASN A 184 -14.73 -6.20 12.29
CA ASN A 184 -14.52 -6.22 13.74
C ASN A 184 -13.18 -5.56 14.10
N ARG A 185 -13.21 -4.57 15.00
CA ARG A 185 -12.03 -3.79 15.42
C ARG A 185 -10.95 -4.66 16.04
N THR A 186 -11.29 -5.46 17.06
CA THR A 186 -10.34 -6.32 17.78
C THR A 186 -9.68 -7.38 16.89
N LYS A 187 -10.42 -7.93 15.91
CA LYS A 187 -9.84 -8.81 14.90
C LYS A 187 -8.88 -8.05 13.98
N SER A 188 -9.26 -6.86 13.50
CA SER A 188 -8.39 -5.98 12.70
C SER A 188 -7.10 -5.62 13.46
N GLU A 189 -7.18 -5.39 14.77
CA GLU A 189 -6.03 -5.13 15.64
C GLU A 189 -5.11 -6.35 15.78
N ARG A 190 -5.65 -7.57 15.99
CA ARG A 190 -4.86 -8.82 15.96
C ARG A 190 -4.17 -9.10 14.61
N HIS A 191 -4.62 -8.43 13.55
CA HIS A 191 -4.05 -8.52 12.20
C HIS A 191 -3.03 -7.41 11.91
N LEU A 192 -2.85 -6.41 12.80
CA LEU A 192 -1.77 -5.43 12.67
C LEU A 192 -0.40 -6.13 12.72
N MET A 193 0.46 -5.78 11.77
CA MET A 193 1.75 -6.45 11.54
C MET A 193 2.78 -5.42 11.07
N ALA A 194 3.96 -5.43 11.69
CA ALA A 194 5.13 -4.68 11.27
C ALA A 194 6.20 -5.64 10.71
N PHE A 195 6.80 -5.27 9.58
CA PHE A 195 7.97 -5.96 9.03
C PHE A 195 9.23 -5.25 9.51
N GLU A 196 10.02 -5.92 10.34
CA GLU A 196 11.30 -5.44 10.85
C GLU A 196 12.45 -6.13 10.10
N THR A 197 13.50 -5.41 9.74
CA THR A 197 14.67 -5.96 9.02
C THR A 197 15.95 -5.21 9.39
N SER A 198 17.07 -5.91 9.45
CA SER A 198 18.39 -5.30 9.74
C SER A 198 18.93 -4.52 8.53
N THR A 199 19.60 -3.38 8.79
CA THR A 199 20.37 -2.61 7.80
C THR A 199 21.72 -3.24 7.45
N GLU A 200 22.27 -4.06 8.35
CA GLU A 200 23.64 -4.60 8.26
C GLU A 200 23.68 -6.13 8.01
N GLY A 201 22.54 -6.80 8.15
CA GLY A 201 22.44 -8.27 8.05
C GLY A 201 21.42 -8.76 7.01
N ASP A 202 20.86 -9.93 7.31
CA ASP A 202 19.76 -10.53 6.54
C ASP A 202 18.59 -11.01 7.41
N ASP A 203 18.64 -10.70 8.71
CA ASP A 203 17.55 -10.96 9.65
C ASP A 203 16.35 -10.07 9.36
N ALA A 204 15.17 -10.68 9.36
CA ALA A 204 13.89 -10.00 9.29
C ALA A 204 12.81 -10.76 10.08
N TRP A 205 11.80 -10.03 10.55
CA TRP A 205 10.72 -10.54 11.38
C TRP A 205 9.37 -9.96 10.99
N PHE A 206 8.32 -10.76 11.14
CA PHE A 206 6.94 -10.29 11.25
C PHE A 206 6.60 -10.10 12.72
N VAL A 207 6.21 -8.88 13.10
CA VAL A 207 5.87 -8.50 14.46
C VAL A 207 4.40 -8.09 14.55
N TYR A 208 3.62 -8.84 15.32
CA TYR A 208 2.19 -8.64 15.52
C TYR A 208 1.92 -8.08 16.93
N PRO A 209 1.99 -6.75 17.15
CA PRO A 209 2.02 -6.16 18.49
C PRO A 209 0.82 -6.54 19.36
N MET A 210 -0.37 -6.67 18.75
CA MET A 210 -1.64 -6.96 19.43
C MET A 210 -1.89 -8.46 19.67
N ARG A 211 -0.92 -9.34 19.38
CA ARG A 211 -1.01 -10.78 19.67
C ARG A 211 -0.30 -11.16 20.98
N ALA A 212 -0.58 -12.38 21.45
CA ALA A 212 0.05 -12.93 22.65
C ALA A 212 1.57 -13.12 22.43
N ALA A 213 2.37 -13.17 23.51
CA ALA A 213 3.84 -13.16 23.42
C ALA A 213 4.41 -14.26 22.50
N GLY A 214 3.90 -15.50 22.57
CA GLY A 214 4.32 -16.61 21.72
C GLY A 214 3.81 -16.55 20.26
N GLU A 215 2.87 -15.65 19.95
CA GLU A 215 2.36 -15.39 18.60
C GLU A 215 2.95 -14.12 17.97
N ARG A 216 3.68 -13.31 18.76
CA ARG A 216 4.02 -11.93 18.43
C ARG A 216 5.11 -11.81 17.36
N CYS A 217 6.16 -12.63 17.42
CA CYS A 217 7.30 -12.52 16.52
C CYS A 217 7.49 -13.80 15.71
N LYS A 218 7.56 -13.69 14.38
CA LYS A 218 7.88 -14.80 13.48
C LYS A 218 9.11 -14.43 12.63
N VAL A 219 10.10 -15.32 12.59
CA VAL A 219 11.33 -15.14 11.78
C VAL A 219 11.02 -15.37 10.30
N VAL A 220 11.48 -14.46 9.44
CA VAL A 220 11.41 -14.59 7.97
C VAL A 220 12.46 -15.59 7.48
N LYS A 221 12.10 -16.46 6.53
CA LYS A 221 12.92 -17.58 6.03
C LYS A 221 12.86 -17.70 4.51
#